data_AF-A0A2E0ZNX7-F1
#
_entry.id   AF-A0A2E0ZNX7-F1
#
_cell.length_a   1.000
_cell.length_b   1.000
_cell.length_c   1.000
_cell.angle_alpha   90.00
_cell.angle_beta   90.00
_cell.angle_gamma   90.00
#
_symmetry.space_group_name_H-M   'P 1'
#
loop_
_entity.id
_entity.type
_entity.pdbx_description
1 polymer ?
#
loop_
_entity_poly.entity_id
_entity_poly.type
_entity_poly.pdbx_seq_one_letter_code
_entity_poly.pdbx_strand_id
1 'polypeptide(L)'
;MKKRLKKMLIWSFFLLIFSIAGLELYTNKCNCVVPPETAARITTVPICEDGSDEYPFAYDAEQRQLIDEIIEKRSMRETITKAEYREAMDLLVYEVPPEQLGGLNGVVCRQGVAFVRDSLPELAKQHVARHELEHLFQTTDENRELAATIAASMEYPIGLIATIVSSLITAKEDLSWCCFLKSSWAIFKLYFLGIDWRTK
;
A
#
# COMPACT_ATOMS: atom_id res chain seq x y z
N MET A 1 27.15 30.80 -15.94
CA MET A 1 26.44 29.76 -15.13
C MET A 1 25.06 29.38 -15.68
N LYS A 2 24.13 30.31 -15.94
CA LYS A 2 22.73 29.99 -16.34
C LYS A 2 22.58 29.05 -17.57
N LYS A 3 23.40 29.20 -18.63
CA LYS A 3 23.34 28.31 -19.83
C LYS A 3 23.83 26.88 -19.56
N ARG A 4 24.83 26.69 -18.69
CA ARG A 4 25.34 25.35 -18.32
C ARG A 4 24.35 24.63 -17.41
N LEU A 5 23.76 25.34 -16.45
CA LEU A 5 22.70 24.80 -15.59
C LEU A 5 21.46 24.38 -16.40
N LYS A 6 21.03 25.21 -17.36
CA LYS A 6 19.90 24.87 -18.25
C LYS A 6 20.17 23.61 -19.08
N LYS A 7 21.39 23.48 -19.65
CA LYS A 7 21.79 22.26 -20.37
C LYS A 7 21.81 21.04 -19.43
N MET A 8 22.37 21.18 -18.23
CA MET A 8 22.41 20.10 -17.25
C MET A 8 21.00 19.63 -16.89
N LEU A 9 20.07 20.55 -16.58
CA LEU A 9 18.68 20.21 -16.26
C LEU A 9 17.97 19.47 -17.40
N ILE A 10 18.15 19.93 -18.64
CA ILE A 10 17.58 19.27 -19.82
C ILE A 10 18.16 17.85 -19.97
N TRP A 11 19.47 17.68 -19.86
CA TRP A 11 20.11 16.37 -19.95
C TRP A 11 19.71 15.44 -18.81
N SER A 12 19.59 15.94 -17.59
CA SER A 12 19.08 15.18 -16.44
C SER A 12 17.65 14.70 -16.67
N PHE A 13 16.79 15.54 -17.26
CA PHE A 13 15.42 15.15 -17.60
C PHE A 13 15.37 14.04 -18.66
N PHE A 14 16.16 14.15 -19.72
CA PHE A 14 16.28 13.08 -20.72
C PHE A 14 16.83 11.78 -20.11
N LEU A 15 17.89 11.87 -19.31
CA LEU A 15 18.45 10.71 -18.60
C LEU A 15 17.41 10.01 -17.73
N LEU A 16 16.59 10.77 -16.99
CA LEU A 16 15.52 10.22 -16.17
C LEU A 16 14.49 9.46 -17.03
N ILE A 17 14.00 10.07 -18.11
CA ILE A 17 13.03 9.44 -19.02
C ILE A 17 13.59 8.16 -19.63
N PHE A 18 14.81 8.21 -20.18
CA PHE A 18 15.43 7.04 -20.78
C PHE A 18 15.72 5.94 -19.75
N SER A 19 16.05 6.30 -18.51
CA SER A 19 16.23 5.33 -17.41
C SER A 19 14.91 4.65 -17.04
N ILE A 20 13.81 5.40 -16.94
CA ILE A 20 12.47 4.86 -16.68
C ILE A 20 12.02 3.94 -17.82
N ALA A 21 12.15 4.39 -19.07
CA ALA A 21 11.78 3.58 -20.24
C ALA A 21 12.65 2.32 -20.36
N GLY A 22 13.95 2.44 -20.08
CA GLY A 22 14.88 1.32 -20.04
C GLY A 22 14.53 0.31 -18.95
N LEU A 23 14.15 0.78 -17.75
CA LEU A 23 13.73 -0.07 -16.64
C LEU A 23 12.40 -0.80 -16.95
N GLU A 24 11.42 -0.11 -17.53
CA GLU A 24 10.17 -0.73 -17.99
C GLU A 24 10.44 -1.81 -19.05
N LEU A 25 11.26 -1.52 -20.06
CA LEU A 25 11.63 -2.50 -21.08
C LEU A 25 12.39 -3.70 -20.51
N TYR A 26 13.31 -3.46 -19.58
CA TYR A 26 14.10 -4.51 -18.94
C TYR A 26 13.22 -5.41 -18.07
N THR A 27 12.42 -4.82 -17.18
CA THR A 27 11.54 -5.57 -16.27
C THR A 27 10.44 -6.35 -17.01
N ASN A 28 10.00 -5.88 -18.18
CA ASN A 28 9.06 -6.60 -19.04
C ASN A 28 9.69 -7.79 -19.78
N LYS A 29 10.99 -7.75 -20.10
CA LYS A 29 11.68 -8.82 -20.85
C LYS A 29 12.49 -9.77 -19.98
N CYS A 30 12.76 -9.39 -18.73
CA CYS A 30 13.54 -10.19 -17.82
C CYS A 30 12.74 -11.40 -17.33
N ASN A 31 13.35 -12.60 -17.38
CA ASN A 31 12.69 -13.82 -16.93
C ASN A 31 12.73 -13.91 -15.41
N CYS A 32 11.65 -13.49 -14.76
CA CYS A 32 11.47 -13.62 -13.33
C CYS A 32 10.90 -15.01 -13.01
N VAL A 33 11.75 -15.88 -12.47
CA VAL A 33 11.31 -17.15 -11.87
C VAL A 33 11.18 -16.93 -10.37
N VAL A 34 9.95 -16.91 -9.88
CA VAL A 34 9.64 -16.83 -8.45
C VAL A 34 9.78 -18.23 -7.86
N PRO A 35 10.52 -18.41 -6.75
CA PRO A 35 10.60 -19.71 -6.09
C PRO A 35 9.20 -20.24 -5.74
N PRO A 36 8.90 -21.54 -5.88
CA PRO A 36 7.57 -22.11 -5.64
C PRO A 36 7.01 -21.78 -4.25
N GLU A 37 7.85 -21.80 -3.22
CA GLU A 37 7.53 -21.43 -1.84
C GLU A 37 7.15 -19.95 -1.67
N THR A 38 7.70 -19.08 -2.52
CA THR A 38 7.39 -17.64 -2.56
C THR A 38 6.13 -17.42 -3.41
N ALA A 39 5.95 -18.16 -4.50
CA ALA A 39 4.76 -18.09 -5.34
C ALA A 39 3.51 -18.54 -4.59
N ALA A 40 3.59 -19.61 -3.80
CA ALA A 40 2.50 -20.07 -2.94
C ALA A 40 2.08 -19.02 -1.90
N ARG A 41 3.04 -18.23 -1.40
CA ARG A 41 2.80 -17.15 -0.43
C ARG A 41 2.25 -15.85 -1.04
N ILE A 42 2.33 -15.64 -2.35
CA ILE A 42 1.92 -14.38 -3.00
C ILE A 42 0.62 -14.53 -3.81
N THR A 43 0.16 -15.76 -4.03
CA THR A 43 -0.97 -16.06 -4.94
C THR A 43 -2.34 -15.99 -4.29
N THR A 44 -2.42 -16.06 -2.97
CA THR A 44 -3.66 -16.00 -2.20
C THR A 44 -3.51 -15.00 -1.07
N VAL A 45 -4.62 -14.42 -0.64
CA VAL A 45 -4.69 -13.60 0.59
C VAL A 45 -5.57 -14.38 1.56
N PRO A 46 -5.01 -15.34 2.32
CA PRO A 46 -5.79 -16.30 3.09
C PRO A 46 -6.83 -15.64 3.99
N ILE A 47 -6.52 -14.50 4.62
CA ILE A 47 -7.47 -13.81 5.49
C ILE A 47 -8.76 -13.40 4.78
N CYS A 48 -8.72 -13.17 3.47
CA CYS A 48 -9.89 -12.77 2.68
C CYS A 48 -10.73 -13.95 2.19
N GLU A 49 -10.17 -15.15 2.18
CA GLU A 49 -10.82 -16.39 1.73
C GLU A 49 -11.24 -17.28 2.91
N ASP A 50 -10.53 -17.17 4.03
CA ASP A 50 -10.72 -17.99 5.22
C ASP A 50 -11.87 -17.47 6.10
N GLY A 51 -12.67 -18.41 6.59
CA GLY A 51 -13.77 -18.21 7.53
C GLY A 51 -13.39 -18.53 8.97
N SER A 52 -12.10 -18.52 9.30
CA SER A 52 -11.62 -18.76 10.66
C SER A 52 -12.14 -17.71 11.66
N ASP A 53 -12.48 -18.19 12.86
CA ASP A 53 -13.00 -17.38 13.97
C ASP A 53 -11.94 -16.50 14.64
N GLU A 54 -10.67 -16.57 14.22
CA GLU A 54 -9.56 -15.80 14.80
C GLU A 54 -9.71 -14.29 14.54
N TYR A 55 -10.32 -13.92 13.41
CA TYR A 55 -10.52 -12.54 12.99
C TYR A 55 -11.97 -12.30 12.58
N PRO A 56 -12.52 -11.10 12.78
CA PRO A 56 -13.92 -10.83 12.47
C PRO A 56 -14.20 -10.87 10.97
N PHE A 57 -15.36 -11.41 10.60
CA PHE A 57 -15.86 -11.38 9.22
C PHE A 57 -16.45 -10.01 8.83
N ALA A 58 -16.96 -9.29 9.82
CA ALA A 58 -17.55 -7.97 9.70
C ALA A 58 -17.28 -7.20 11.00
N TYR A 59 -17.27 -5.86 10.93
CA TYR A 59 -17.26 -5.02 12.12
C TYR A 59 -18.52 -5.23 12.97
N ASP A 60 -18.37 -5.12 14.29
CA ASP A 60 -19.51 -5.09 15.20
C ASP A 60 -20.31 -3.79 15.09
N ALA A 61 -21.40 -3.68 15.85
CA ALA A 61 -22.29 -2.52 15.79
C ALA A 61 -21.61 -1.21 16.23
N GLU A 62 -20.70 -1.26 17.19
CA GLU A 62 -20.02 -0.08 17.74
C GLU A 62 -18.95 0.41 16.75
N GLN A 63 -18.16 -0.52 16.21
CA GLN A 63 -17.19 -0.24 15.16
C GLN A 63 -17.88 0.28 13.89
N ARG A 64 -19.04 -0.29 13.53
CA ARG A 64 -19.80 0.18 12.37
C ARG A 64 -20.34 1.59 12.57
N GLN A 65 -20.85 1.89 13.76
CA GLN A 65 -21.28 3.24 14.12
C GLN A 65 -20.12 4.24 13.98
N LEU A 66 -18.92 3.91 14.48
CA LEU A 66 -17.75 4.77 14.33
C LEU A 66 -17.41 5.05 12.85
N ILE A 67 -17.50 4.04 11.98
CA ILE A 67 -17.29 4.21 10.54
C ILE A 67 -18.31 5.18 9.95
N ASP A 68 -19.60 4.96 10.25
CA ASP A 68 -20.69 5.78 9.71
C ASP A 68 -20.59 7.24 10.22
N GLU A 69 -20.22 7.46 11.48
CA GLU A 69 -19.98 8.80 12.05
C GLU A 69 -18.83 9.54 11.34
N ILE A 70 -17.72 8.85 11.03
CA ILE A 70 -16.59 9.44 10.32
C ILE A 70 -16.99 9.79 8.87
N ILE A 71 -17.75 8.91 8.20
CA ILE A 71 -18.28 9.17 6.85
C ILE A 71 -19.22 10.38 6.87
N GLU A 72 -20.10 10.48 7.87
CA GLU A 72 -21.03 11.60 8.03
C GLU A 72 -20.26 12.92 8.21
N LYS A 73 -19.27 12.96 9.12
CA LYS A 73 -18.39 14.11 9.32
C LYS A 73 -17.71 14.54 8.01
N ARG A 74 -17.18 13.60 7.23
CA ARG A 74 -16.60 13.89 5.90
C ARG A 74 -17.62 14.49 4.94
N SER A 75 -18.84 13.95 4.91
CA SER A 75 -19.92 14.44 4.05
C SER A 75 -20.31 15.89 4.39
N MET A 76 -20.23 16.25 5.67
CA MET A 76 -20.48 17.59 6.19
C MET A 76 -19.25 18.50 6.11
N ARG A 77 -18.10 18.00 5.62
CA ARG A 77 -16.80 18.68 5.57
C ARG A 77 -16.30 19.13 6.94
N GLU A 78 -16.68 18.40 7.98
CA GLU A 78 -16.15 18.61 9.31
C GLU A 78 -14.69 18.16 9.38
N THR A 79 -13.92 18.80 10.27
CA THR A 79 -12.53 18.45 10.48
C THR A 79 -12.45 17.23 11.39
N ILE A 80 -11.88 16.15 10.89
CA ILE A 80 -11.54 14.97 11.69
C ILE A 80 -10.10 15.16 12.18
N THR A 81 -9.91 15.11 13.50
CA THR A 81 -8.62 15.31 14.12
C THR A 81 -7.71 14.09 13.94
N LYS A 82 -6.40 14.32 14.10
CA LYS A 82 -5.42 13.24 14.10
C LYS A 82 -5.68 12.21 15.22
N ALA A 83 -6.19 12.66 16.36
CA ALA A 83 -6.51 11.80 17.49
C ALA A 83 -7.68 10.86 17.15
N GLU A 84 -8.74 11.38 16.52
CA GLU A 84 -9.87 10.57 16.05
C GLU A 84 -9.42 9.52 15.02
N TYR A 85 -8.56 9.89 14.06
CA TYR A 85 -7.99 8.90 13.14
C TYR A 85 -7.13 7.86 13.84
N ARG A 86 -6.38 8.24 14.89
CA ARG A 86 -5.57 7.31 15.66
C ARG A 86 -6.44 6.29 16.37
N GLU A 87 -7.48 6.76 17.06
CA GLU A 87 -8.46 5.92 17.73
C GLU A 87 -9.16 4.98 16.74
N ALA A 88 -9.59 5.50 15.58
CA ALA A 88 -10.19 4.68 14.53
C ALA A 88 -9.23 3.63 13.99
N MET A 89 -7.94 3.93 13.82
CA MET A 89 -6.94 2.90 13.46
C MET A 89 -6.82 1.83 14.53
N ASP A 90 -6.71 2.22 15.80
CA ASP A 90 -6.53 1.29 16.92
C ASP A 90 -7.78 0.38 17.12
N LEU A 91 -8.98 0.85 16.74
CA LEU A 91 -10.24 0.10 16.89
C LEU A 91 -10.66 -0.70 15.64
N LEU A 92 -10.31 -0.25 14.44
CA LEU A 92 -10.83 -0.80 13.18
C LEU A 92 -9.79 -1.59 12.38
N VAL A 93 -8.51 -1.44 12.69
CA VAL A 93 -7.44 -2.11 11.94
C VAL A 93 -6.88 -3.29 12.73
N TYR A 94 -6.97 -4.48 12.15
CA TYR A 94 -6.46 -5.70 12.77
C TYR A 94 -5.05 -6.03 12.28
N GLU A 95 -4.15 -6.27 13.22
CA GLU A 95 -2.82 -6.78 12.90
C GLU A 95 -2.85 -8.30 12.69
N VAL A 96 -2.27 -8.75 11.58
CA VAL A 96 -2.26 -10.17 11.21
C VAL A 96 -0.88 -10.63 10.75
N PRO A 97 -0.56 -11.93 10.90
CA PRO A 97 0.70 -12.49 10.42
C PRO A 97 0.90 -12.32 8.90
N PRO A 98 2.15 -12.21 8.40
CA PRO A 98 2.42 -12.03 6.97
C PRO A 98 1.84 -13.12 6.08
N GLU A 99 1.74 -14.34 6.60
CA GLU A 99 1.21 -15.51 5.89
C GLU A 99 -0.26 -15.34 5.54
N GLN A 100 -1.00 -14.58 6.35
CA GLN A 100 -2.43 -14.30 6.15
C GLN A 100 -2.68 -13.25 5.06
N LEU A 101 -1.67 -12.43 4.73
CA LEU A 101 -1.79 -11.30 3.81
C LEU A 101 -1.24 -11.54 2.41
N GLY A 102 -0.73 -12.73 2.10
CA GLY A 102 -0.27 -12.99 0.73
C GLY A 102 0.93 -12.13 0.30
N GLY A 103 1.78 -11.70 1.24
CA GLY A 103 2.87 -10.77 0.97
C GLY A 103 2.45 -9.29 0.86
N LEU A 104 1.20 -8.95 1.14
CA LEU A 104 0.73 -7.57 1.22
C LEU A 104 1.10 -6.91 2.56
N ASN A 105 1.18 -5.59 2.53
CA ASN A 105 1.36 -4.79 3.74
C ASN A 105 0.04 -4.58 4.48
N GLY A 106 -1.07 -4.48 3.74
CA GLY A 106 -2.42 -4.32 4.26
C GLY A 106 -3.45 -4.66 3.17
N VAL A 107 -4.70 -4.86 3.61
CA VAL A 107 -5.84 -5.11 2.74
C VAL A 107 -7.15 -4.77 3.46
N VAL A 108 -8.14 -4.28 2.72
CA VAL A 108 -9.55 -4.30 3.14
C VAL A 108 -10.28 -5.41 2.39
N CYS A 109 -10.84 -6.36 3.13
CA CYS A 109 -11.64 -7.44 2.55
C CYS A 109 -12.71 -7.93 3.52
N ARG A 110 -13.31 -9.09 3.26
CA ARG A 110 -14.52 -9.56 3.96
C ARG A 110 -15.62 -8.50 3.87
N GLN A 111 -16.48 -8.32 4.87
CA GLN A 111 -17.47 -7.23 4.86
C GLN A 111 -16.85 -5.86 5.21
N GLY A 112 -15.71 -5.54 4.59
CA GLY A 112 -15.01 -4.27 4.75
C GLY A 112 -14.08 -4.19 5.96
N VAL A 113 -13.55 -5.30 6.46
CA VAL A 113 -12.60 -5.30 7.58
C VAL A 113 -11.19 -4.98 7.07
N ALA A 114 -10.48 -4.10 7.78
CA ALA A 114 -9.12 -3.68 7.46
C ALA A 114 -8.08 -4.49 8.22
N PHE A 115 -7.07 -4.99 7.50
CA PHE A 115 -5.99 -5.79 8.03
C PHE A 115 -4.63 -5.21 7.66
N VAL A 116 -3.65 -5.29 8.57
CA VAL A 116 -2.29 -4.83 8.36
C VAL A 116 -1.30 -5.88 8.85
N ARG A 117 -0.17 -5.98 8.16
CA ARG A 117 0.90 -6.93 8.50
C ARG A 117 1.56 -6.54 9.83
N ASP A 118 1.51 -7.45 10.79
CA ASP A 118 2.02 -7.25 12.16
C ASP A 118 3.54 -6.98 12.22
N SER A 119 4.31 -7.60 11.31
CA SER A 119 5.78 -7.53 11.23
C SER A 119 6.31 -6.24 10.62
N LEU A 120 5.43 -5.33 10.21
CA LEU A 120 5.84 -4.00 9.74
C LEU A 120 6.49 -3.19 10.87
N PRO A 121 7.56 -2.42 10.56
CA PRO A 121 8.05 -1.40 11.49
C PRO A 121 6.93 -0.42 11.86
N GLU A 122 6.93 0.06 13.10
CA GLU A 122 5.84 0.91 13.65
C GLU A 122 5.44 2.08 12.73
N LEU A 123 6.42 2.79 12.16
CA LEU A 123 6.16 3.90 11.25
C LEU A 123 5.46 3.44 9.95
N ALA A 124 5.86 2.30 9.40
CA ALA A 124 5.22 1.73 8.22
C ALA A 124 3.79 1.28 8.55
N LYS A 125 3.62 0.63 9.71
CA LYS A 125 2.31 0.18 10.19
C LYS A 125 1.31 1.33 10.32
N GLN A 126 1.72 2.46 10.87
CA GLN A 126 0.89 3.67 10.97
C GLN A 126 0.43 4.19 9.61
N HIS A 127 1.34 4.21 8.63
CA HIS A 127 1.00 4.63 7.26
C HIS A 127 0.03 3.65 6.61
N VAL A 128 0.29 2.35 6.71
CA VAL A 128 -0.53 1.32 6.08
C VAL A 128 -1.90 1.22 6.75
N ALA A 129 -1.98 1.27 8.08
CA ALA A 129 -3.24 1.32 8.82
C ALA A 129 -4.07 2.54 8.39
N ARG A 130 -3.44 3.71 8.25
CA ARG A 130 -4.13 4.90 7.77
C ARG A 130 -4.64 4.75 6.34
N HIS A 131 -3.87 4.08 5.47
CA HIS A 131 -4.23 3.77 4.08
C HIS A 131 -5.43 2.82 4.01
N GLU A 132 -5.40 1.69 4.71
CA GLU A 132 -6.53 0.75 4.72
C GLU A 132 -7.77 1.38 5.34
N LEU A 133 -7.60 2.23 6.36
CA LEU A 133 -8.71 2.96 6.95
C LEU A 133 -9.37 3.95 5.96
N GLU A 134 -8.60 4.54 5.03
CA GLU A 134 -9.19 5.37 3.96
C GLU A 134 -10.12 4.58 3.05
N HIS A 135 -9.80 3.32 2.78
CA HIS A 135 -10.67 2.46 1.98
C HIS A 135 -12.04 2.24 2.63
N LEU A 136 -12.13 2.32 3.95
CA LEU A 136 -13.41 2.22 4.69
C LEU A 136 -14.26 3.47 4.55
N PHE A 137 -13.64 4.63 4.44
CA PHE A 137 -14.30 5.93 4.49
C PHE A 137 -14.53 6.57 3.12
N GLN A 138 -13.95 6.01 2.06
CA GLN A 138 -14.14 6.49 0.69
C GLN A 138 -15.49 6.07 0.14
N THR A 139 -16.24 7.04 -0.38
CA THR A 139 -17.59 6.85 -0.96
C THR A 139 -17.59 6.88 -2.49
N THR A 140 -16.43 7.07 -3.12
CA THR A 140 -16.28 7.20 -4.59
C THR A 140 -15.25 6.21 -5.12
N ASP A 141 -15.53 5.61 -6.28
CA ASP A 141 -14.71 4.52 -6.84
C ASP A 141 -13.50 4.97 -7.67
N GLU A 142 -13.40 6.24 -8.09
CA GLU A 142 -12.29 6.69 -8.93
C GLU A 142 -10.97 6.84 -8.14
N ASN A 143 -9.97 6.01 -8.49
CA ASN A 143 -8.60 6.03 -7.96
C ASN A 143 -8.48 5.87 -6.42
N ARG A 144 -9.28 4.98 -5.84
CA ARG A 144 -9.31 4.69 -4.38
C ARG A 144 -7.92 4.48 -3.75
N GLU A 145 -7.08 3.66 -4.38
CA GLU A 145 -5.71 3.40 -3.92
C GLU A 145 -4.84 4.65 -3.87
N LEU A 146 -4.91 5.49 -4.90
CA LEU A 146 -4.13 6.73 -4.95
C LEU A 146 -4.64 7.73 -3.91
N ALA A 147 -5.96 7.86 -3.77
CA ALA A 147 -6.57 8.73 -2.77
C ALA A 147 -6.21 8.30 -1.34
N ALA A 148 -6.25 6.99 -1.06
CA ALA A 148 -5.85 6.41 0.22
C ALA A 148 -4.36 6.65 0.48
N THR A 149 -3.51 6.41 -0.53
CA THR A 149 -2.07 6.64 -0.43
C THR A 149 -1.77 8.11 -0.15
N ILE A 150 -2.40 9.05 -0.86
CA ILE A 150 -2.18 10.49 -0.66
C ILE A 150 -2.59 10.90 0.75
N ALA A 151 -3.78 10.53 1.19
CA ALA A 151 -4.29 10.88 2.51
C ALA A 151 -3.41 10.32 3.63
N ALA A 152 -3.00 9.06 3.53
CA ALA A 152 -2.08 8.44 4.49
C ALA A 152 -0.69 9.10 4.48
N SER A 153 -0.18 9.46 3.31
CA SER A 153 1.17 10.02 3.15
C SER A 153 1.28 11.48 3.59
N MET A 154 0.19 12.25 3.51
CA MET A 154 0.14 13.60 4.05
C MET A 154 0.34 13.60 5.57
N GLU A 155 -0.17 12.58 6.26
CA GLU A 155 -0.06 12.46 7.72
C GLU A 155 1.19 11.68 8.17
N TYR A 156 1.55 10.62 7.44
CA TYR A 156 2.65 9.71 7.76
C TYR A 156 3.68 9.62 6.61
N PRO A 157 4.35 10.72 6.22
CA PRO A 157 5.29 10.71 5.09
C PRO A 157 6.52 9.83 5.34
N ILE A 158 7.01 9.79 6.58
CA ILE A 158 8.11 8.89 6.96
C ILE A 158 7.63 7.43 6.96
N GLY A 159 6.38 7.20 7.34
CA GLY A 159 5.75 5.89 7.29
C GLY A 159 5.68 5.33 5.88
N LEU A 160 5.32 6.13 4.87
CA LEU A 160 5.37 5.74 3.46
C LEU A 160 6.77 5.22 3.07
N ILE A 161 7.81 5.97 3.43
CA ILE A 161 9.20 5.59 3.13
C ILE A 161 9.54 4.28 3.83
N ALA A 162 9.16 4.12 5.10
CA ALA A 162 9.36 2.89 5.85
C ALA A 162 8.62 1.69 5.21
N THR A 163 7.40 1.89 4.71
CA THR A 163 6.63 0.88 3.97
C THR A 163 7.34 0.45 2.70
N ILE A 164 7.83 1.41 1.90
CA ILE A 164 8.59 1.13 0.68
C ILE A 164 9.87 0.36 1.01
N VAL A 165 10.65 0.82 1.99
CA VAL A 165 11.91 0.17 2.38
C VAL A 165 11.66 -1.25 2.90
N SER A 166 10.67 -1.44 3.77
CA SER A 166 10.30 -2.77 4.27
C SER A 166 9.91 -3.71 3.11
N SER A 167 9.09 -3.22 2.17
CA SER A 167 8.69 -4.00 0.99
C SER A 167 9.88 -4.40 0.11
N LEU A 168 10.86 -3.50 -0.06
CA LEU A 168 12.08 -3.77 -0.82
C LEU A 168 13.00 -4.77 -0.10
N ILE A 169 13.09 -4.72 1.23
CA ILE A 169 13.86 -5.69 2.02
C ILE A 169 13.27 -7.09 1.86
N THR A 170 11.96 -7.25 2.08
CA THR A 170 11.27 -8.54 1.90
C THR A 170 11.45 -9.05 0.46
N ALA A 171 11.22 -8.19 -0.54
CA ALA A 171 11.39 -8.56 -1.94
C ALA A 171 12.84 -8.99 -2.28
N LYS A 172 13.85 -8.42 -1.63
CA LYS A 172 15.25 -8.79 -1.85
C LYS A 172 15.58 -10.15 -1.26
N GLU A 173 14.99 -10.49 -0.11
CA GLU A 173 15.21 -11.76 0.57
C GLU A 173 14.57 -12.92 -0.18
N ASP A 174 13.38 -12.69 -0.75
CA ASP A 174 12.54 -13.77 -1.31
C ASP A 174 12.68 -13.95 -2.84
N LEU A 175 13.34 -13.04 -3.55
CA LEU A 175 13.32 -13.00 -5.02
C LEU A 175 14.72 -12.97 -5.66
N SER A 176 14.83 -13.61 -6.82
CA SER A 176 15.98 -13.44 -7.71
C SER A 176 16.16 -11.97 -8.12
N TRP A 177 17.36 -11.54 -8.52
CA TRP A 177 17.64 -10.16 -8.92
C TRP A 177 16.65 -9.59 -9.95
N CYS A 178 16.31 -10.41 -10.95
CA CYS A 178 15.33 -10.05 -11.98
C CYS A 178 13.93 -9.79 -11.38
N CYS A 179 13.48 -10.70 -10.51
CA CYS A 179 12.21 -10.57 -9.81
C CYS A 179 12.20 -9.39 -8.84
N PHE A 180 13.29 -9.16 -8.12
CA PHE A 180 13.46 -8.01 -7.24
C PHE A 180 13.32 -6.68 -8.00
N LEU A 181 13.97 -6.52 -9.15
CA LEU A 181 13.85 -5.32 -9.98
C LEU A 181 12.43 -5.12 -10.50
N LYS A 182 11.76 -6.20 -10.92
CA LYS A 182 10.37 -6.17 -11.38
C LYS A 182 9.42 -5.77 -10.25
N SER A 183 9.56 -6.36 -9.07
CA SER A 183 8.78 -6.03 -7.88
C SER A 183 9.05 -4.61 -7.38
N SER A 184 10.31 -4.17 -7.37
CA SER A 184 10.70 -2.80 -6.99
C SER A 184 10.07 -1.77 -7.93
N TRP A 185 10.07 -2.06 -9.23
CA TRP A 185 9.45 -1.20 -10.23
C TRP A 185 7.92 -1.17 -10.09
N ALA A 186 7.32 -2.31 -9.76
CA ALA A 186 5.91 -2.39 -9.43
C ALA A 186 5.61 -1.52 -8.19
N ILE A 187 6.27 -1.74 -7.05
CA ILE A 187 6.14 -0.93 -5.82
C ILE A 187 6.24 0.57 -6.14
N PHE A 188 7.21 0.98 -6.97
CA PHE A 188 7.32 2.37 -7.41
C PHE A 188 6.06 2.86 -8.12
N LYS A 189 5.53 2.10 -9.09
CA LYS A 189 4.31 2.47 -9.84
C LYS A 189 3.08 2.57 -8.93
N LEU A 190 2.95 1.72 -7.90
CA LEU A 190 1.82 1.79 -6.97
C LEU A 190 1.90 3.05 -6.14
N TYR A 191 2.99 3.22 -5.40
CA TYR A 191 3.09 4.27 -4.38
C TYR A 191 3.35 5.66 -4.95
N PHE A 192 4.01 5.79 -6.10
CA PHE A 192 4.33 7.10 -6.70
C PHE A 192 3.44 7.48 -7.88
N LEU A 193 2.85 6.51 -8.59
CA LEU A 193 2.02 6.78 -9.78
C LEU A 193 0.56 6.36 -9.61
N GLY A 194 0.19 5.65 -8.54
CA GLY A 194 -1.17 5.16 -8.32
C GLY A 194 -1.62 4.08 -9.31
N ILE A 195 -0.68 3.40 -9.97
CA ILE A 195 -0.98 2.37 -10.96
C ILE A 195 -0.96 1.01 -10.28
N ASP A 196 -2.13 0.39 -10.11
CA ASP A 196 -2.23 -1.03 -9.74
C ASP A 196 -2.10 -1.92 -10.98
N TRP A 197 -1.19 -2.89 -10.93
CA TRP A 197 -0.94 -3.85 -12.01
C TRP A 197 -1.66 -5.19 -11.82
N ARG A 198 -2.36 -5.38 -10.70
CA ARG A 198 -3.13 -6.60 -10.40
C ARG A 198 -4.53 -6.60 -11.03
N THR A 199 -4.98 -5.48 -11.59
CA THR A 199 -6.31 -5.30 -12.20
C THR A 199 -6.36 -5.58 -13.71
N LYS A 200 -5.43 -6.40 -14.23
CA LYS A 200 -5.49 -6.90 -15.62
C LYS A 200 -5.89 -8.37 -15.68
#